data_AF-A0AA97EE88-F1
#
_entry.id   AF-A0AA97EE88-F1
#
_cell.length_a   1.000
_cell.length_b   1.000
_cell.length_c   1.000
_cell.angle_alpha   90.00
_cell.angle_beta   90.00
_cell.angle_gamma   90.00
#
_symmetry.space_group_name_H-M   'P 1'
#
loop_
_entity.id
_entity.type
_entity.pdbx_description
1 polymer ?
#
loop_
_entity_poly.entity_id
_entity_poly.type
_entity_poly.pdbx_seq_one_letter_code
_entity_poly.pdbx_strand_id
1 'polypeptide(L)'
;MATRLWNFLTTDICDLAALNIPGRAADAADVVLALAELLAAEKPTLQQLAPLLTQLDSLLDAINAPLGKLLGAPLPFWSIGTGLLKVYGDATQTEPSLAQSVALISQAAYLDSFRDFVKRHPKVEQWLSTKDNSPQAKTITLQVKALGSVELTDEDAQLAALHFHQSSLAVLFNDALNARLVQLGASSEQANRIAGAVAKATNKRVEGAIAALAIPTFPCQG
;
A
#
# COMPACT_ATOMS: atom_id res chain seq x y z
N MET A 1 4.25 -10.57 18.88
CA MET A 1 5.14 -11.39 18.01
C MET A 1 5.48 -10.55 16.79
N ALA A 2 6.66 -10.72 16.18
CA ALA A 2 7.04 -10.00 14.97
C ALA A 2 6.52 -10.76 13.73
N THR A 3 5.77 -10.10 12.86
CA THR A 3 5.20 -10.73 11.65
C THR A 3 5.62 -9.99 10.39
N ARG A 4 6.13 -10.73 9.40
CA ARG A 4 6.41 -10.21 8.06
C ARG A 4 5.11 -10.16 7.26
N LEU A 5 4.50 -8.97 7.24
CA LEU A 5 3.13 -8.76 6.77
C LEU A 5 2.88 -9.26 5.35
N TRP A 6 3.74 -8.90 4.40
CA TRP A 6 3.48 -9.22 3.01
C TRP A 6 3.68 -10.71 2.75
N ASN A 7 4.65 -11.33 3.43
CA ASN A 7 4.84 -12.77 3.43
C ASN A 7 3.63 -13.49 4.03
N PHE A 8 2.99 -12.92 5.04
CA PHE A 8 1.77 -13.48 5.64
C PHE A 8 0.61 -13.53 4.62
N LEU A 9 0.35 -12.43 3.90
CA LEU A 9 -0.70 -12.42 2.88
C LEU A 9 -0.34 -13.31 1.69
N THR A 10 0.90 -13.29 1.23
CA THR A 10 1.31 -14.09 0.06
C THR A 10 1.43 -15.56 0.39
N THR A 11 2.01 -15.95 1.53
CA THR A 11 2.18 -17.36 1.91
C THR A 11 0.85 -17.96 2.33
N ASP A 12 0.13 -17.36 3.28
CA ASP A 12 -1.11 -17.97 3.80
C ASP A 12 -2.21 -18.00 2.73
N ILE A 13 -2.38 -16.93 1.93
CA ILE A 13 -3.40 -16.91 0.87
C ILE A 13 -3.01 -17.80 -0.31
N CYS A 14 -1.73 -17.90 -0.66
CA CYS A 14 -1.32 -18.79 -1.77
C CYS A 14 -1.34 -20.26 -1.37
N ASP A 15 -0.97 -20.60 -0.12
CA ASP A 15 -1.11 -21.96 0.41
C ASP A 15 -2.59 -22.39 0.41
N LEU A 16 -3.51 -21.45 0.65
CA LEU A 16 -4.95 -21.68 0.51
C LEU A 16 -5.44 -21.74 -0.96
N ALA A 17 -4.74 -21.08 -1.89
CA ALA A 17 -5.14 -20.99 -3.31
C ALA A 17 -4.57 -22.10 -4.21
N ALA A 18 -3.59 -22.89 -3.76
CA ALA A 18 -3.08 -24.12 -4.37
C ALA A 18 -2.95 -24.10 -5.91
N LEU A 19 -2.28 -23.11 -6.52
CA LEU A 19 -2.18 -23.04 -8.00
C LEU A 19 -0.86 -22.52 -8.57
N ASN A 20 -0.43 -23.22 -9.63
CA ASN A 20 0.58 -22.83 -10.63
C ASN A 20 0.09 -21.64 -11.46
N ILE A 21 0.93 -20.63 -11.67
CA ILE A 21 0.56 -19.43 -12.41
C ILE A 21 1.66 -19.07 -13.43
N PRO A 22 1.33 -18.99 -14.74
CA PRO A 22 2.26 -18.54 -15.78
C PRO A 22 2.44 -17.02 -15.71
N GLY A 23 3.70 -16.60 -15.74
CA GLY A 23 4.11 -15.22 -15.54
C GLY A 23 3.64 -14.26 -16.62
N ARG A 24 3.20 -13.08 -16.18
CA ARG A 24 3.21 -11.86 -16.99
C ARG A 24 3.95 -10.80 -16.19
N ALA A 25 5.03 -10.27 -16.75
CA ALA A 25 5.75 -9.15 -16.19
C ALA A 25 4.94 -7.86 -16.42
N ALA A 26 3.95 -7.60 -15.56
CA ALA A 26 3.32 -6.29 -15.44
C ALA A 26 4.16 -5.41 -14.50
N ASP A 27 4.17 -4.08 -14.71
CA ASP A 27 4.82 -3.18 -13.77
C ASP A 27 4.03 -3.12 -12.44
N ALA A 28 4.67 -2.81 -11.31
CA ALA A 28 4.00 -2.86 -10.01
C ALA A 28 2.78 -1.93 -9.89
N ALA A 29 2.72 -0.86 -10.70
CA ALA A 29 1.53 -0.01 -10.78
C ALA A 29 0.36 -0.75 -11.42
N ASP A 30 0.56 -1.46 -12.53
CA ASP A 30 -0.49 -2.29 -13.15
C ASP A 30 -1.05 -3.32 -12.18
N VAL A 31 -0.16 -3.98 -11.42
CA VAL A 31 -0.56 -5.03 -10.49
C VAL A 31 -1.38 -4.45 -9.33
N VAL A 32 -0.97 -3.31 -8.76
CA VAL A 32 -1.74 -2.63 -7.70
C VAL A 32 -3.09 -2.11 -8.22
N LEU A 33 -3.14 -1.59 -9.45
CA LEU A 33 -4.40 -1.12 -10.04
C LEU A 33 -5.36 -2.27 -10.33
N ALA A 34 -4.88 -3.37 -10.92
CA ALA A 34 -5.68 -4.57 -11.12
C ALA A 34 -6.19 -5.15 -9.79
N LEU A 35 -5.37 -5.08 -8.73
CA LEU A 35 -5.76 -5.51 -7.40
C LEU A 35 -6.88 -4.63 -6.83
N ALA A 36 -6.76 -3.31 -7.01
CA ALA A 36 -7.81 -2.35 -6.62
C ALA A 36 -9.13 -2.61 -7.35
N GLU A 37 -9.07 -2.88 -8.65
CA GLU A 37 -10.26 -3.18 -9.48
C GLU A 37 -10.95 -4.47 -9.02
N LEU A 38 -10.19 -5.54 -8.79
CA LEU A 38 -10.75 -6.80 -8.31
C LEU A 38 -11.35 -6.66 -6.91
N LEU A 39 -10.68 -5.95 -6.00
CA LEU A 39 -11.20 -5.74 -4.64
C LEU A 39 -12.39 -4.77 -4.60
N ALA A 40 -12.55 -3.92 -5.62
CA ALA A 40 -13.73 -3.09 -5.81
C ALA A 40 -14.91 -3.85 -6.44
N ALA A 41 -14.65 -4.99 -7.10
CA ALA A 41 -15.71 -5.85 -7.62
C ALA A 41 -16.47 -6.55 -6.49
N GLU A 42 -17.74 -6.90 -6.72
CA GLU A 42 -18.52 -7.63 -5.73
C GLU A 42 -17.97 -9.06 -5.54
N LYS A 43 -17.50 -9.36 -4.31
CA LYS A 43 -16.98 -10.67 -3.88
C LYS A 43 -15.78 -11.16 -4.69
N PRO A 44 -14.61 -10.51 -4.55
CA PRO A 44 -13.38 -11.03 -5.13
C PRO A 44 -13.08 -12.44 -4.62
N THR A 45 -12.70 -13.35 -5.51
CA THR A 45 -12.28 -14.70 -5.11
C THR A 45 -10.77 -14.76 -4.90
N LEU A 46 -10.32 -15.57 -3.93
CA LEU A 46 -8.89 -15.77 -3.64
C LEU A 46 -8.09 -16.19 -4.88
N GLN A 47 -8.70 -17.01 -5.75
CA GLN A 47 -8.09 -17.47 -7.00
C GLN A 47 -7.76 -16.33 -7.98
N GLN A 48 -8.55 -15.25 -7.98
CA GLN A 48 -8.30 -14.08 -8.84
C GLN A 48 -7.25 -13.15 -8.24
N LEU A 49 -7.13 -13.11 -6.91
CA LEU A 49 -6.21 -12.23 -6.21
C LEU A 49 -4.80 -12.82 -6.09
N ALA A 50 -4.68 -14.15 -5.91
CA ALA A 50 -3.41 -14.87 -5.80
C ALA A 50 -2.36 -14.51 -6.88
N PRO A 51 -2.67 -14.45 -8.20
CA PRO A 51 -1.69 -14.07 -9.22
C PRO A 51 -1.18 -12.63 -9.07
N LEU A 52 -1.96 -11.72 -8.49
CA LEU A 52 -1.54 -10.33 -8.28
C LEU A 52 -0.73 -10.17 -7.00
N LEU A 53 -1.12 -10.91 -5.95
CA LEU A 53 -0.40 -10.91 -4.68
C LEU A 53 1.03 -11.46 -4.83
N THR A 54 1.24 -12.46 -5.70
CA THR A 54 2.57 -13.05 -5.98
C THR A 54 3.48 -12.17 -6.84
N GLN A 55 2.91 -11.21 -7.58
CA GLN A 55 3.66 -10.27 -8.40
C GLN A 55 4.11 -9.01 -7.63
N LEU A 56 3.58 -8.82 -6.43
CA LEU A 56 3.95 -7.73 -5.53
C LEU A 56 4.83 -8.32 -4.42
N ASP A 57 5.92 -7.63 -4.07
CA ASP A 57 6.66 -7.88 -2.81
C ASP A 57 6.15 -6.95 -1.69
N SER A 58 5.42 -5.88 -2.05
CA SER A 58 4.70 -4.96 -1.17
C SER A 58 3.76 -4.07 -1.99
N LEU A 59 2.66 -3.57 -1.41
CA LEU A 59 1.86 -2.50 -2.05
C LEU A 59 2.70 -1.24 -2.32
N LEU A 60 3.78 -1.03 -1.56
CA LEU A 60 4.68 0.11 -1.76
C LEU A 60 5.71 -0.11 -2.87
N ASP A 61 5.79 -1.30 -3.49
CA ASP A 61 6.53 -1.44 -4.75
C ASP A 61 5.94 -0.54 -5.85
N ALA A 62 4.67 -0.17 -5.71
CA ALA A 62 4.02 0.79 -6.57
C ALA A 62 4.64 2.19 -6.49
N ILE A 63 5.40 2.51 -5.43
CA ILE A 63 6.22 3.74 -5.37
C ILE A 63 7.40 3.68 -6.36
N ASN A 64 7.88 2.48 -6.69
CA ASN A 64 8.95 2.28 -7.67
C ASN A 64 8.42 2.28 -9.11
N ALA A 65 7.13 2.03 -9.28
CA ALA A 65 6.48 2.10 -10.57
C ALA A 65 6.33 3.56 -11.04
N PRO A 66 5.94 3.78 -12.31
CA PRO A 66 5.61 5.12 -12.80
C PRO A 66 4.50 5.75 -11.94
N LEU A 67 4.86 6.69 -11.05
CA LEU A 67 3.95 7.29 -10.06
C LEU A 67 2.76 7.97 -10.75
N GLY A 68 2.99 8.66 -11.87
CA GLY A 68 1.95 9.33 -12.64
C GLY A 68 0.81 8.39 -13.08
N LYS A 69 1.12 7.14 -13.40
CA LYS A 69 0.12 6.12 -13.76
C LYS A 69 -0.74 5.73 -12.55
N LEU A 70 -0.11 5.56 -11.40
CA LEU A 70 -0.78 5.20 -10.15
C LEU A 70 -1.66 6.34 -9.63
N LEU A 71 -1.19 7.58 -9.75
CA LEU A 71 -1.88 8.77 -9.25
C LEU A 71 -3.08 9.16 -10.13
N GLY A 72 -3.00 8.89 -11.44
CA GLY A 72 -4.04 9.15 -12.43
C GLY A 72 -5.21 8.15 -12.40
N ALA A 73 -5.04 6.99 -11.75
CA ALA A 73 -6.12 6.01 -11.64
C ALA A 73 -7.28 6.54 -10.79
N PRO A 74 -8.55 6.21 -11.09
CA PRO A 74 -9.71 6.72 -10.36
C PRO A 74 -9.91 6.05 -8.98
N LEU A 75 -9.34 4.87 -8.76
CA LEU A 75 -9.69 3.99 -7.63
C LEU A 75 -9.09 4.43 -6.28
N PRO A 76 -9.86 4.41 -5.18
CA PRO A 76 -9.31 4.64 -3.84
C PRO A 76 -8.46 3.45 -3.39
N PHE A 77 -7.21 3.69 -3.01
CA PHE A 77 -6.28 2.62 -2.58
C PHE A 77 -6.67 2.03 -1.22
N TRP A 78 -7.41 2.79 -0.41
CA TRP A 78 -8.00 2.33 0.83
C TRP A 78 -8.77 1.01 0.73
N SER A 79 -9.55 0.84 -0.35
CA SER A 79 -10.34 -0.36 -0.58
C SER A 79 -9.46 -1.61 -0.72
N ILE A 80 -8.19 -1.45 -1.10
CA ILE A 80 -7.21 -2.54 -1.13
C ILE A 80 -6.92 -3.00 0.30
N GLY A 81 -6.68 -2.06 1.21
CA GLY A 81 -6.41 -2.35 2.62
C GLY A 81 -7.56 -3.13 3.26
N THR A 82 -8.76 -2.56 3.25
CA THR A 82 -9.93 -3.22 3.87
C THR A 82 -10.33 -4.50 3.12
N GLY A 83 -10.19 -4.51 1.78
CA GLY A 83 -10.55 -5.65 0.94
C GLY A 83 -9.66 -6.87 1.20
N LEU A 84 -8.35 -6.70 1.31
CA LEU A 84 -7.43 -7.80 1.61
C LEU A 84 -7.63 -8.35 3.02
N LEU A 85 -7.90 -7.51 4.03
CA LEU A 85 -8.21 -8.00 5.38
C LEU A 85 -9.50 -8.82 5.40
N LYS A 86 -10.52 -8.37 4.67
CA LYS A 86 -11.79 -9.11 4.56
C LYS A 86 -11.58 -10.46 3.87
N VAL A 87 -10.87 -10.46 2.75
CA VAL A 87 -10.52 -11.69 2.01
C VAL A 87 -9.73 -12.65 2.90
N TYR A 88 -8.79 -12.15 3.69
CA TYR A 88 -8.04 -12.95 4.65
C TYR A 88 -8.96 -13.57 5.72
N GLY A 89 -9.83 -12.76 6.33
CA GLY A 89 -10.78 -13.24 7.35
C GLY A 89 -11.76 -14.28 6.79
N ASP A 90 -12.29 -14.04 5.59
CA ASP A 90 -13.19 -14.98 4.90
C ASP A 90 -12.48 -16.32 4.58
N ALA A 91 -11.21 -16.26 4.17
CA ALA A 91 -10.42 -17.42 3.78
C ALA A 91 -9.95 -18.26 4.97
N THR A 92 -9.46 -17.61 6.02
CA THR A 92 -8.82 -18.28 7.16
C THR A 92 -9.78 -18.55 8.31
N GLN A 93 -10.94 -17.88 8.32
CA GLN A 93 -11.86 -17.84 9.48
C GLN A 93 -11.17 -17.34 10.75
N THR A 94 -10.06 -16.60 10.61
CA THR A 94 -9.30 -16.01 11.70
C THR A 94 -9.15 -14.51 11.51
N GLU A 95 -9.19 -13.77 12.61
CA GLU A 95 -9.00 -12.33 12.59
C GLU A 95 -7.50 -12.01 12.47
N PRO A 96 -7.10 -11.12 11.54
CA PRO A 96 -5.71 -10.67 11.46
C PRO A 96 -5.31 -9.92 12.73
N SER A 97 -4.06 -10.09 13.16
CA SER A 97 -3.52 -9.36 14.31
C SER A 97 -3.55 -7.85 14.09
N LEU A 98 -3.45 -7.06 15.17
CA LEU A 98 -3.37 -5.61 15.06
C LEU A 98 -2.19 -5.18 14.18
N ALA A 99 -1.01 -5.80 14.38
CA ALA A 99 0.16 -5.54 13.57
C ALA A 99 -0.07 -5.81 12.08
N GLN A 100 -0.78 -6.90 11.76
CA GLN A 100 -1.12 -7.25 10.39
C GLN A 100 -2.09 -6.21 9.77
N SER A 101 -3.15 -5.89 10.49
CA SER A 101 -4.16 -4.92 10.05
C SER A 101 -3.55 -3.53 9.83
N VAL A 102 -2.79 -3.03 10.80
CA VAL A 102 -2.17 -1.70 10.75
C VAL A 102 -1.19 -1.59 9.60
N ALA A 103 -0.32 -2.57 9.39
CA ALA A 103 0.70 -2.45 8.35
C ALA A 103 0.10 -2.51 6.94
N LEU A 104 -0.98 -3.26 6.72
CA LEU A 104 -1.66 -3.31 5.43
C LEU A 104 -2.43 -2.01 5.15
N ILE A 105 -3.23 -1.57 6.13
CA ILE A 105 -3.97 -0.31 6.07
C ILE A 105 -3.01 0.85 5.85
N SER A 106 -1.87 0.86 6.54
CA SER A 106 -0.89 1.93 6.44
C SER A 106 -0.32 2.06 5.04
N GLN A 107 -0.02 0.95 4.36
CA GLN A 107 0.48 1.00 2.97
C GLN A 107 -0.55 1.61 2.02
N ALA A 108 -1.79 1.12 2.09
CA ALA A 108 -2.90 1.65 1.29
C ALA A 108 -3.19 3.14 1.59
N ALA A 109 -3.26 3.49 2.87
CA ALA A 109 -3.50 4.84 3.35
C ALA A 109 -2.38 5.81 2.98
N TYR A 110 -1.13 5.34 2.94
CA TYR A 110 0.01 6.14 2.53
C TYR A 110 -0.04 6.49 1.04
N LEU A 111 -0.34 5.51 0.17
CA LEU A 111 -0.53 5.73 -1.26
C LEU A 111 -1.70 6.70 -1.53
N ASP A 112 -2.83 6.53 -0.85
CA ASP A 112 -3.96 7.47 -0.95
C ASP A 112 -3.59 8.88 -0.46
N SER A 113 -2.81 8.97 0.63
CA SER A 113 -2.34 10.26 1.15
C SER A 113 -1.41 10.96 0.16
N PHE A 114 -0.54 10.20 -0.51
CA PHE A 114 0.33 10.72 -1.55
C PHE A 114 -0.47 11.17 -2.77
N ARG A 115 -1.46 10.38 -3.20
CA ARG A 115 -2.39 10.78 -4.27
C ARG A 115 -3.10 12.08 -3.97
N ASP A 116 -3.65 12.22 -2.77
CA ASP A 116 -4.36 13.44 -2.38
C ASP A 116 -3.42 14.62 -2.15
N PHE A 117 -2.16 14.38 -1.81
CA PHE A 117 -1.13 15.41 -1.84
C PHE A 117 -0.90 15.89 -3.27
N VAL A 118 -0.66 14.98 -4.22
CA VAL A 118 -0.38 15.35 -5.63
C VAL A 118 -1.56 16.10 -6.26
N LYS A 119 -2.80 15.65 -6.04
CA LYS A 119 -4.01 16.36 -6.52
C LYS A 119 -4.12 17.80 -5.99
N ARG A 120 -3.69 18.04 -4.75
CA ARG A 120 -3.67 19.39 -4.14
C ARG A 120 -2.48 20.24 -4.60
N HIS A 121 -1.51 19.64 -5.29
CA HIS A 121 -0.29 20.29 -5.75
C HIS A 121 -0.07 20.02 -7.25
N PRO A 122 -0.80 20.72 -8.15
CA PRO A 122 -0.75 20.48 -9.61
C PRO A 122 0.66 20.59 -10.22
N LYS A 123 1.53 21.41 -9.62
CA LYS A 123 2.94 21.52 -10.02
C LYS A 123 3.72 20.22 -9.80
N VAL A 124 3.42 19.49 -8.72
CA VAL A 124 4.02 18.19 -8.42
C VAL A 124 3.46 17.14 -9.37
N GLU A 125 2.16 17.15 -9.65
CA GLU A 125 1.52 16.26 -10.61
C GLU A 125 2.10 16.39 -12.02
N GLN A 126 2.23 17.62 -12.51
CA GLN A 126 2.82 17.90 -13.81
C GLN A 126 4.28 17.46 -13.89
N TRP A 127 5.05 17.71 -12.81
CA TRP A 127 6.44 17.28 -12.72
C TRP A 127 6.58 15.75 -12.74
N LEU A 128 5.78 15.03 -11.94
CA LEU A 128 5.75 13.56 -11.93
C LEU A 128 5.39 13.00 -13.31
N SER A 129 4.32 13.51 -13.92
CA SER A 129 3.87 13.08 -15.26
C SER A 129 4.92 13.31 -16.35
N THR A 130 5.70 14.39 -16.24
CA THR A 130 6.78 14.72 -17.18
C THR A 130 8.01 13.84 -16.97
N LYS A 131 8.34 13.53 -15.71
CA LYS A 131 9.55 12.78 -15.35
C LYS A 131 9.38 11.26 -15.41
N ASP A 132 8.18 10.74 -15.18
CA ASP A 132 7.92 9.29 -15.23
C ASP A 132 7.99 8.69 -16.63
N ASN A 133 7.84 9.49 -17.69
CA ASN A 133 8.05 9.05 -19.07
C ASN A 133 9.53 9.05 -19.48
N SER A 134 10.43 9.53 -18.63
CA SER A 134 11.87 9.51 -18.93
C SER A 134 12.44 8.08 -18.83
N PRO A 135 13.47 7.74 -19.63
CA PRO A 135 14.17 6.46 -19.51
C PRO A 135 14.72 6.21 -18.10
N GLN A 136 15.09 7.28 -17.39
CA GLN A 136 15.56 7.24 -16.02
C GLN A 136 14.50 6.65 -15.10
N ALA A 137 13.22 7.05 -15.21
CA ALA A 137 12.13 6.54 -14.38
C ALA A 137 11.81 5.05 -14.56
N LYS A 138 12.11 4.48 -15.73
CA LYS A 138 11.96 3.05 -16.05
C LYS A 138 13.06 2.16 -15.50
N THR A 139 14.19 2.76 -15.11
CA THR A 139 15.40 2.05 -14.62
C THR A 139 15.59 2.20 -13.12
N ILE A 140 14.63 2.83 -12.42
CA ILE A 140 14.69 3.04 -10.98
C ILE A 140 14.37 1.71 -10.28
N THR A 141 15.43 0.95 -10.00
CA THR A 141 15.38 -0.21 -9.11
C THR A 141 15.65 0.28 -7.69
N LEU A 142 14.65 0.88 -7.07
CA LEU A 142 14.68 1.11 -5.63
C LEU A 142 14.51 -0.26 -4.96
N GLN A 143 15.48 -0.68 -4.15
CA GLN A 143 15.37 -1.90 -3.37
C GLN A 143 14.37 -1.69 -2.22
N VAL A 144 13.08 -1.64 -2.54
CA VAL A 144 11.96 -1.60 -1.57
C VAL A 144 11.76 -2.95 -0.89
N LYS A 145 12.61 -3.95 -1.19
CA LYS A 145 12.72 -5.23 -0.45
C LYS A 145 12.78 -5.08 1.07
N ALA A 146 13.26 -3.94 1.57
CA ALA A 146 13.28 -3.64 3.00
C ALA A 146 11.86 -3.48 3.61
N LEU A 147 10.83 -3.12 2.82
CA LEU A 147 9.46 -2.89 3.31
C LEU A 147 8.62 -4.17 3.43
N GLY A 148 8.82 -5.15 2.54
CA GLY A 148 8.16 -6.45 2.61
C GLY A 148 8.63 -7.33 3.78
N SER A 149 9.81 -7.01 4.33
CA SER A 149 10.45 -7.72 5.46
C SER A 149 10.29 -7.01 6.81
N VAL A 150 9.50 -5.93 6.87
CA VAL A 150 9.28 -5.17 8.10
C VAL A 150 8.52 -6.04 9.09
N GLU A 151 9.19 -6.32 10.20
CA GLU A 151 8.60 -6.92 11.37
C GLU A 151 7.98 -5.82 12.21
N LEU A 152 6.65 -5.78 12.22
CA LEU A 152 5.91 -4.85 13.08
C LEU A 152 5.59 -5.54 14.41
N THR A 153 6.02 -4.94 15.51
CA THR A 153 5.59 -5.37 16.85
C THR A 153 4.20 -4.82 17.17
N ASP A 154 3.51 -5.39 18.16
CA ASP A 154 2.19 -4.91 18.56
C ASP A 154 2.25 -3.48 19.15
N GLU A 155 3.36 -3.11 19.81
CA GLU A 155 3.61 -1.75 20.30
C GLU A 155 3.82 -0.76 19.14
N ASP A 156 4.64 -1.14 18.14
CA ASP A 156 4.81 -0.33 16.93
C ASP A 156 3.50 -0.20 16.14
N ALA A 157 2.67 -1.23 16.14
CA ALA A 157 1.35 -1.23 15.51
C ALA A 157 0.41 -0.24 16.20
N GLN A 158 0.37 -0.22 17.53
CA GLN A 158 -0.42 0.75 18.28
C GLN A 158 0.08 2.19 18.04
N LEU A 159 1.41 2.39 18.02
CA LEU A 159 1.97 3.69 17.71
C LEU A 159 1.63 4.12 16.28
N ALA A 160 1.72 3.23 15.30
CA ALA A 160 1.37 3.53 13.92
C ALA A 160 -0.14 3.78 13.73
N ALA A 161 -0.99 3.09 14.48
CA ALA A 161 -2.43 3.26 14.50
C ALA A 161 -2.86 4.67 14.94
N LEU A 162 -2.22 5.19 15.98
CA LEU A 162 -2.56 6.49 16.60
C LEU A 162 -1.72 7.64 16.03
N HIS A 163 -0.45 7.37 15.76
CA HIS A 163 0.57 8.36 15.43
C HIS A 163 1.47 7.89 14.29
N PHE A 164 0.87 7.48 13.16
CA PHE A 164 1.58 6.96 11.98
C PHE A 164 2.88 7.73 11.66
N HIS A 165 2.85 9.06 11.54
CA HIS A 165 4.00 9.90 11.22
C HIS A 165 5.19 9.83 12.19
N GLN A 166 5.00 9.30 13.40
CA GLN A 166 6.05 9.10 14.41
C GLN A 166 6.52 7.64 14.47
N SER A 167 5.86 6.73 13.75
CA SER A 167 6.17 5.31 13.77
C SER A 167 7.36 4.97 12.88
N SER A 168 7.98 3.83 13.17
CA SER A 168 9.00 3.20 12.33
C SER A 168 8.49 2.95 10.89
N LEU A 169 7.18 2.70 10.72
CA LEU A 169 6.56 2.57 9.39
C LEU A 169 6.62 3.86 8.58
N ALA A 170 6.37 5.02 9.21
CA ALA A 170 6.46 6.29 8.51
C ALA A 170 7.89 6.61 8.09
N VAL A 171 8.90 6.28 8.92
CA VAL A 171 10.32 6.45 8.55
C VAL A 171 10.61 5.67 7.27
N LEU A 172 10.27 4.38 7.28
CA LEU A 172 10.48 3.48 6.16
C LEU A 172 9.76 3.92 4.88
N PHE A 173 8.50 4.36 4.99
CA PHE A 173 7.71 4.79 3.83
C PHE A 173 8.19 6.15 3.30
N ASN A 174 8.61 7.04 4.21
CA ASN A 174 9.20 8.32 3.85
C ASN A 174 10.52 8.10 3.12
N ASP A 175 11.37 7.19 3.58
CA ASP A 175 12.66 6.91 2.94
C ASP A 175 12.48 6.38 1.51
N ALA A 176 11.53 5.47 1.28
CA ALA A 176 11.20 4.98 -0.05
C ALA A 176 10.70 6.10 -0.97
N LEU A 177 9.74 6.90 -0.50
CA LEU A 177 9.21 8.03 -1.28
C LEU A 177 10.29 9.10 -1.52
N ASN A 178 11.10 9.40 -0.52
CA ASN A 178 12.19 10.36 -0.60
C ASN A 178 13.20 9.97 -1.67
N ALA A 179 13.68 8.73 -1.60
CA ALA A 179 14.64 8.22 -2.56
C ALA A 179 14.08 8.30 -3.99
N ARG A 180 12.80 7.96 -4.18
CA ARG A 180 12.14 8.06 -5.48
C ARG A 180 12.06 9.51 -5.97
N LEU A 181 11.62 10.43 -5.12
CA LEU A 181 11.49 11.85 -5.47
C LEU A 181 12.85 12.46 -5.83
N VAL A 182 13.89 12.15 -5.06
CA VAL A 182 15.26 12.61 -5.34
C VAL A 182 15.76 12.06 -6.67
N GLN A 183 15.51 10.78 -6.97
CA GLN A 183 15.89 10.18 -8.25
C GLN A 183 15.14 10.76 -9.46
N LEU A 184 13.91 11.24 -9.26
CA LEU A 184 13.16 12.00 -10.27
C LEU A 184 13.64 13.46 -10.42
N GLY A 185 14.61 13.88 -9.61
CA GLY A 185 15.27 15.19 -9.66
C GLY A 185 14.77 16.21 -8.65
N ALA A 186 14.04 15.80 -7.60
CA ALA A 186 13.74 16.68 -6.47
C ALA A 186 14.98 16.88 -5.58
N SER A 187 15.08 18.02 -4.90
CA SER A 187 16.07 18.17 -3.84
C SER A 187 15.70 17.32 -2.63
N SER A 188 16.68 16.89 -1.84
CA SER A 188 16.43 16.13 -0.61
C SER A 188 15.51 16.87 0.35
N GLU A 189 15.61 18.21 0.43
CA GLU A 189 14.69 19.02 1.24
C GLU A 189 13.25 18.98 0.71
N GLN A 190 13.07 19.08 -0.60
CA GLN A 190 11.74 19.04 -1.21
C GLN A 190 11.12 17.65 -1.05
N ALA A 191 11.89 16.59 -1.27
CA ALA A 191 11.49 15.22 -1.06
C ALA A 191 11.03 15.01 0.40
N ASN A 192 11.85 15.40 1.37
CA ASN A 192 11.55 15.27 2.80
C ASN A 192 10.27 16.01 3.20
N ARG A 193 10.06 17.22 2.65
CA ARG A 193 8.83 17.99 2.91
C ARG A 193 7.59 17.27 2.36
N ILE A 194 7.68 16.70 1.17
CA ILE A 194 6.58 15.95 0.55
C ILE A 194 6.30 14.70 1.40
N ALA A 195 7.31 13.87 1.67
CA ALA A 195 7.16 12.64 2.45
C ALA A 195 6.59 12.91 3.85
N GLY A 196 7.12 13.91 4.57
CA GLY A 196 6.60 14.31 5.87
C GLY A 196 5.15 14.81 5.83
N ALA A 197 4.75 15.52 4.76
CA ALA A 197 3.36 15.95 4.58
C ALA A 197 2.42 14.78 4.29
N VAL A 198 2.88 13.79 3.50
CA VAL A 198 2.15 12.55 3.22
C VAL A 198 1.95 11.75 4.51
N ALA A 199 3.02 11.48 5.27
CA ALA A 199 2.94 10.73 6.53
C ALA A 199 1.97 11.38 7.54
N LYS A 200 1.99 12.71 7.66
CA LYS A 200 1.04 13.44 8.52
C LYS A 200 -0.41 13.31 8.04
N ALA A 201 -0.64 13.30 6.73
CA ALA A 201 -1.97 13.06 6.18
C ALA A 201 -2.43 11.60 6.37
N THR A 202 -1.48 10.66 6.39
CA THR A 202 -1.74 9.22 6.59
C THR A 202 -2.30 8.91 7.98
N ASN A 203 -1.88 9.61 9.04
CA ASN A 203 -2.45 9.47 10.39
C ASN A 203 -3.98 9.42 10.39
N LYS A 204 -4.62 10.47 9.84
CA LYS A 204 -6.08 10.61 9.85
C LYS A 204 -6.78 9.47 9.12
N ARG A 205 -6.13 8.92 8.09
CA ARG A 205 -6.67 7.78 7.36
C ARG A 205 -6.52 6.51 8.17
N VAL A 206 -5.33 6.20 8.69
CA VAL A 206 -5.13 4.99 9.50
C VAL A 206 -6.09 4.96 10.70
N GLU A 207 -6.25 6.07 11.41
CA GLU A 207 -7.22 6.21 12.50
C GLU A 207 -8.66 5.90 12.04
N GLY A 208 -9.09 6.46 10.90
CA GLY A 208 -10.40 6.18 10.33
C GLY A 208 -10.60 4.73 9.90
N ALA A 209 -9.52 4.01 9.56
CA ALA A 209 -9.58 2.63 9.10
C ALA A 209 -9.85 1.70 10.25
N ILE A 210 -9.07 1.90 11.29
CA ILE A 210 -9.12 1.09 12.48
C ILE A 210 -10.47 1.32 13.16
N ALA A 211 -10.96 2.56 13.18
CA ALA A 211 -12.32 2.85 13.62
C ALA A 211 -13.38 2.12 12.77
N ALA A 212 -13.25 2.10 11.44
CA ALA A 212 -14.19 1.40 10.56
C ALA A 212 -14.16 -0.13 10.71
N LEU A 213 -13.00 -0.71 11.07
CA LEU A 213 -12.85 -2.14 11.37
C LEU A 213 -13.37 -2.50 12.77
N ALA A 214 -13.26 -1.59 13.73
CA ALA A 214 -13.73 -1.79 15.10
C ALA A 214 -15.26 -1.62 15.25
N ILE A 215 -15.94 -1.04 14.25
CA ILE A 215 -17.41 -1.01 14.22
C ILE A 215 -17.86 -2.34 13.63
N PRO A 216 -18.50 -3.24 14.41
CA PRO A 216 -19.13 -4.40 13.83
C PRO A 216 -20.18 -3.91 12.85
N THR A 217 -20.00 -4.23 11.57
CA THR A 217 -21.07 -4.14 10.57
C THR A 217 -22.14 -5.16 10.95
N PHE A 218 -22.94 -4.85 11.95
CA PHE A 218 -24.21 -5.53 12.15
C PHE A 218 -25.07 -5.20 10.94
N PRO A 219 -25.54 -6.21 10.18
CA PRO A 219 -26.59 -5.96 9.23
C PRO A 219 -27.84 -5.64 10.06
N CYS A 220 -28.20 -4.36 10.15
CA CYS A 220 -29.57 -4.00 10.46
C CYS A 220 -30.43 -4.44 9.27
N GLN A 221 -30.84 -5.70 9.25
CA GLN A 221 -32.03 -6.10 8.52
C GLN A 221 -33.24 -5.61 9.32
N GLY A 222 -33.98 -4.69 8.73
CA GLY A 222 -35.37 -4.38 9.07
C GLY A 222 -36.25 -4.79 7.90
#